data_AF-A0A655NX31-F1
#
_entry.id   AF-A0A655NX31-F1
#
_cell.length_a   1.000
_cell.length_b   1.000
_cell.length_c   1.000
_cell.angle_alpha   90.00
_cell.angle_beta   90.00
_cell.angle_gamma   90.00
#
_symmetry.space_group_name_H-M   'P 1'
#
loop_
_entity.id
_entity.type
_entity.pdbx_description
1 polymer ?
#
loop_
_entity_poly.entity_id
_entity_poly.type
_entity_poly.pdbx_seq_one_letter_code
_entity_poly.pdbx_strand_id
1 'polypeptide(L)'
;MITHEPVGVFGGSFSNLPTMPFMTMLMSFLLLNKPAYLEILPLYIMYMLLFPLALYGFRRGYLKWVLALSVLIWASSGWIQGAMLLPLFKWLSAEYIPELGYFDPFAWQLLFFFGGALGYCKRQGELAWFHPKLVWLCAAIALVIFMAYRDLLTPLGITKQMVYAASSKPELGWLRVLSLSVWIYLISVVIRFFPTALVYEPLSYLGRHSLQVFTWQTVLIFITAPWLLTTRDSVWHTAIILLLCTTLWIPAWLQTQRKEKPINLSSAVVACLSLVLVMTTNFTSFPQPPKSDIVASSDEVVTDALPSSEISNHELLSEPMNSDETPVN
;
A
#
# COMPACT_ATOMS: atom_id res chain seq x y z
N MET A 1 0.13 14.62 -23.49
CA MET A 1 1.54 14.29 -23.20
C MET A 1 1.61 13.97 -21.72
N ILE A 2 1.66 12.68 -21.34
CA ILE A 2 1.65 12.27 -19.93
C ILE A 2 3.04 12.53 -19.37
N THR A 3 3.17 13.54 -18.52
CA THR A 3 4.40 13.83 -17.79
C THR A 3 4.58 12.74 -16.74
N HIS A 4 5.45 11.78 -17.02
CA HIS A 4 5.95 10.85 -16.01
C HIS A 4 6.76 11.67 -14.99
N GLU A 5 6.22 11.90 -13.80
CA GLU A 5 7.08 12.29 -12.68
C GLU A 5 8.14 11.21 -12.49
N PRO A 6 9.42 11.58 -12.27
CA PRO A 6 10.44 10.60 -11.97
C PRO A 6 10.09 9.99 -10.61
N VAL A 7 9.56 8.76 -10.63
CA VAL A 7 9.42 7.95 -9.42
C VAL A 7 10.85 7.73 -8.91
N GLY A 8 11.27 8.56 -7.97
CA GLY A 8 12.56 8.43 -7.32
C GLY A 8 12.68 7.02 -6.75
N VAL A 9 13.85 6.40 -6.91
CA VAL A 9 14.16 5.08 -6.35
C VAL A 9 13.92 5.06 -4.82
N PHE A 10 14.07 6.23 -4.20
CA PHE A 10 13.71 6.54 -2.81
C PHE A 10 12.36 7.28 -2.72
N GLY A 11 11.32 6.74 -3.36
CA GLY A 11 9.95 7.22 -3.18
C GLY A 11 9.51 7.11 -1.72
N GLY A 12 8.52 7.91 -1.34
CA GLY A 12 8.07 7.98 0.05
C GLY A 12 8.99 8.86 0.91
N SER A 13 8.92 8.66 2.22
CA SER A 13 9.53 9.58 3.18
C SER A 13 11.08 9.55 3.29
N PHE A 14 11.77 8.77 2.45
CA PHE A 14 13.25 8.79 2.33
C PHE A 14 13.77 9.84 1.35
N SER A 15 12.90 10.47 0.56
CA SER A 15 13.25 11.65 -0.24
C SER A 15 13.80 12.80 0.61
N ASN A 16 13.38 12.90 1.87
CA ASN A 16 13.83 13.90 2.85
C ASN A 16 15.17 13.56 3.54
N LEU A 17 15.72 12.37 3.32
CA LEU A 17 16.95 11.92 3.98
C LEU A 17 18.16 12.83 3.67
N PRO A 18 18.38 13.29 2.42
CA PRO A 18 19.51 14.16 2.09
C PRO A 18 19.37 15.58 2.66
N THR A 19 18.14 16.06 2.90
CA THR A 19 17.87 17.43 3.34
C THR A 19 17.74 17.53 4.86
N MET A 20 17.12 16.54 5.50
CA MET A 20 16.87 16.51 6.95
C MET A 20 17.17 15.12 7.55
N PRO A 21 18.45 14.72 7.64
CA PRO A 21 18.84 13.36 8.03
C PRO A 21 18.40 13.01 9.46
N PHE A 22 18.63 13.91 10.43
CA PHE A 22 18.28 13.67 11.82
C PHE A 22 16.76 13.52 12.02
N MET A 23 15.95 14.41 11.43
CA MET A 23 14.49 14.31 11.51
C MET A 23 13.96 13.08 10.78
N THR A 24 14.52 12.74 9.62
CA THR A 24 14.15 11.51 8.90
C THR A 24 14.46 10.27 9.72
N MET A 25 15.61 10.21 10.42
CA MET A 25 15.95 9.11 11.33
C MET A 25 15.03 9.06 12.55
N LEU A 26 14.76 10.21 13.18
CA LEU A 26 13.85 10.31 14.33
C LEU A 26 12.44 9.86 13.95
N MET A 27 11.88 10.36 12.86
CA MET A 27 10.55 9.97 12.37
C MET A 27 10.52 8.50 11.96
N SER A 28 11.63 7.94 11.44
CA SER A 28 11.73 6.50 11.14
C SER A 28 11.71 5.66 12.41
N PHE A 29 12.41 6.11 13.47
CA PHE A 29 12.38 5.48 14.79
C PHE A 29 11.00 5.54 15.44
N LEU A 30 10.29 6.67 15.30
CA LEU A 30 8.90 6.82 15.75
C LEU A 30 7.89 6.08 14.85
N LEU A 31 8.34 5.37 13.81
CA LEU A 31 7.48 4.65 12.85
C LEU A 31 6.53 5.56 12.05
N LEU A 32 6.82 6.86 12.02
CA LEU A 32 6.08 7.87 11.26
C LEU A 32 6.59 7.97 9.83
N ASN A 33 7.86 7.67 9.61
CA ASN A 33 8.44 7.61 8.27
C ASN A 33 8.01 6.32 7.56
N LYS A 34 7.46 6.45 6.36
CA LYS A 34 7.00 5.33 5.53
C LYS A 34 7.80 5.30 4.23
N PRO A 35 8.96 4.63 4.21
CA PRO A 35 9.74 4.51 2.99
C PRO A 35 9.06 3.58 2.00
N ALA A 36 9.15 3.89 0.70
CA ALA A 36 8.57 3.06 -0.34
C ALA A 36 8.98 1.58 -0.19
N TYR A 37 8.07 0.69 -0.53
CA TYR A 37 8.21 -0.78 -0.39
C TYR A 37 8.26 -1.33 1.04
N LEU A 38 8.50 -0.49 2.05
CA LEU A 38 8.63 -0.87 3.45
C LEU A 38 7.50 -0.33 4.35
N GLU A 39 6.56 0.42 3.78
CA GLU A 39 5.49 1.12 4.50
C GLU A 39 4.57 0.22 5.31
N ILE A 40 4.52 -1.07 4.98
CA ILE A 40 3.75 -2.07 5.72
C ILE A 40 4.40 -2.42 7.08
N LEU A 41 5.73 -2.28 7.21
CA LEU A 41 6.45 -2.67 8.42
C LEU A 41 6.11 -1.78 9.63
N PRO A 42 6.16 -0.43 9.53
CA PRO A 42 5.72 0.45 10.62
C PRO A 42 4.32 0.12 11.12
N LEU A 43 3.41 -0.16 10.19
CA LEU A 43 2.02 -0.53 10.47
C LEU A 43 1.92 -1.85 11.26
N TYR A 44 2.69 -2.88 10.89
CA TYR A 44 2.75 -4.13 11.66
C TYR A 44 3.30 -3.93 13.07
N ILE A 45 4.37 -3.15 13.23
CA ILE A 45 4.98 -2.90 14.53
C ILE A 45 3.99 -2.18 15.45
N MET A 46 3.28 -1.17 14.92
CA MET A 46 2.25 -0.44 15.66
C MET A 46 1.13 -1.38 16.14
N TYR A 47 0.61 -2.25 15.28
CA TYR A 47 -0.43 -3.19 15.70
C TYR A 47 0.07 -4.25 16.67
N MET A 48 1.30 -4.74 16.51
CA MET A 48 1.92 -5.65 17.47
C MET A 48 2.07 -5.00 18.85
N LEU A 49 2.37 -3.70 18.91
CA LEU A 49 2.45 -2.96 20.17
C LEU A 49 1.08 -2.78 20.83
N LEU A 50 0.02 -2.58 20.04
CA LEU A 50 -1.36 -2.45 20.51
C LEU A 50 -2.01 -3.81 20.84
N PHE A 51 -1.54 -4.90 20.24
CA PHE A 51 -2.16 -6.22 20.36
C PHE A 51 -2.30 -6.76 21.79
N PRO A 52 -1.34 -6.57 22.72
CA PRO A 52 -1.48 -7.00 24.10
C PRO A 52 -2.74 -6.43 24.78
N LEU A 53 -3.14 -5.20 24.44
CA LEU A 53 -4.36 -4.57 24.95
C LEU A 53 -5.62 -5.27 24.39
N ALA A 54 -5.65 -5.52 23.09
CA ALA A 54 -6.75 -6.28 22.46
C ALA A 54 -6.85 -7.70 23.04
N LEU A 55 -5.71 -8.39 23.23
CA LEU A 55 -5.64 -9.71 23.83
C LEU A 55 -6.09 -9.70 25.30
N TYR A 56 -5.77 -8.66 26.05
CA TYR A 56 -6.33 -8.44 27.39
C TYR A 56 -7.86 -8.32 27.33
N GLY A 57 -8.41 -7.54 26.38
CA GLY A 57 -9.84 -7.45 26.13
C GLY A 57 -10.48 -8.79 25.78
N PHE A 58 -9.85 -9.59 24.91
CA PHE A 58 -10.32 -10.93 24.54
C PHE A 58 -10.43 -11.84 25.77
N ARG A 59 -9.40 -11.86 26.63
CA ARG A 59 -9.39 -12.66 27.86
C ARG A 59 -10.43 -12.24 28.90
N ARG A 60 -10.89 -10.99 28.85
CA ARG A 60 -11.97 -10.46 29.72
C ARG A 60 -13.38 -10.68 29.16
N GLY A 61 -13.51 -11.35 28.01
CA GLY A 61 -14.80 -11.57 27.36
C GLY A 61 -15.29 -10.41 26.48
N TYR A 62 -14.46 -9.38 26.27
CA TYR A 62 -14.80 -8.21 25.44
C TYR A 62 -14.53 -8.41 23.95
N LEU A 63 -14.39 -9.66 23.48
CA LEU A 63 -14.04 -9.96 22.09
C LEU A 63 -14.96 -9.26 21.09
N LYS A 64 -16.28 -9.35 21.29
CA LYS A 64 -17.28 -8.71 20.41
C LYS A 64 -17.13 -7.18 20.39
N TRP A 65 -16.83 -6.57 21.53
CA TRP A 65 -16.65 -5.12 21.64
C TRP A 65 -15.38 -4.64 20.97
N VAL A 66 -14.28 -5.38 21.12
CA VAL A 66 -13.01 -5.07 20.42
C VAL A 66 -13.21 -5.17 18.90
N LEU A 67 -13.89 -6.20 18.42
CA LEU A 67 -14.20 -6.33 16.99
C LEU A 67 -15.17 -5.26 16.50
N ALA A 68 -16.21 -4.93 17.27
CA ALA A 68 -17.14 -3.86 16.92
C ALA A 68 -16.41 -2.50 16.81
N LEU A 69 -15.53 -2.18 17.77
CA LEU A 69 -14.70 -1.00 17.73
C LEU A 69 -13.78 -1.01 16.49
N SER A 70 -13.18 -2.16 16.18
CA SER A 70 -12.35 -2.32 14.98
C SER A 70 -13.13 -2.09 13.68
N VAL A 71 -14.37 -2.59 13.58
CA VAL A 71 -15.27 -2.32 12.44
C VAL A 71 -15.64 -0.85 12.38
N LEU A 72 -15.94 -0.21 13.51
CA LEU A 72 -16.27 1.23 13.55
C LEU A 72 -15.10 2.08 13.08
N ILE A 73 -13.88 1.80 13.55
CA ILE A 73 -12.66 2.50 13.12
C ILE A 73 -12.45 2.33 11.61
N TRP A 74 -12.58 1.11 11.10
CA TRP A 74 -12.47 0.83 9.66
C TRP A 74 -13.55 1.54 8.84
N ALA A 75 -14.81 1.48 9.27
CA ALA A 75 -15.91 2.17 8.58
C ALA A 75 -15.69 3.69 8.58
N SER A 76 -15.05 4.22 9.62
CA SER A 76 -14.70 5.64 9.72
C SER A 76 -13.45 6.05 8.96
N SER A 77 -12.66 5.10 8.48
CA SER A 77 -11.32 5.39 7.96
C SER A 77 -11.38 6.27 6.69
N GLY A 78 -12.38 6.06 5.84
CA GLY A 78 -12.62 6.88 4.65
C GLY A 78 -12.99 8.35 4.94
N TRP A 79 -13.43 8.67 6.15
CA TRP A 79 -13.68 10.06 6.58
C TRP A 79 -12.45 10.71 7.22
N ILE A 80 -11.50 9.91 7.70
CA ILE A 80 -10.26 10.41 8.33
C ILE A 80 -9.27 10.73 7.22
N GLN A 81 -9.40 11.93 6.65
CA GLN A 81 -8.48 12.41 5.64
C GLN A 81 -7.15 12.83 6.27
N GLY A 82 -6.07 12.68 5.52
CA GLY A 82 -4.74 13.09 5.95
C GLY A 82 -4.63 14.55 6.41
N ALA A 83 -5.43 15.42 5.80
CA ALA A 83 -5.55 16.83 6.18
C ALA A 83 -6.03 17.03 7.63
N MET A 84 -6.87 16.12 8.17
CA MET A 84 -7.35 16.19 9.55
C MET A 84 -6.25 15.84 10.57
N LEU A 85 -5.24 15.08 10.15
CA LEU A 85 -4.09 14.70 10.98
C LEU A 85 -2.95 15.71 10.88
N LEU A 86 -2.99 16.60 9.87
CA LEU A 86 -1.97 17.61 9.64
C LEU A 86 -1.70 18.54 10.84
N PRO A 87 -2.71 18.99 11.63
CA PRO A 87 -2.48 19.77 12.83
C PRO A 87 -1.69 19.02 13.91
N LEU A 88 -1.93 17.70 14.05
CA LEU A 88 -1.21 16.85 15.00
C LEU A 88 0.26 16.70 14.60
N PHE A 89 0.53 16.53 13.31
CA PHE A 89 1.90 16.47 12.80
C PHE A 89 2.63 17.80 12.91
N LYS A 90 1.96 18.91 12.62
CA LYS A 90 2.52 20.27 12.78
C LYS A 90 2.87 20.59 14.23
N TRP A 91 2.15 20.02 15.20
CA TRP A 91 2.50 20.13 16.62
C TRP A 91 3.81 19.41 16.95
N LEU A 92 4.08 18.26 16.29
CA LEU A 92 5.30 17.48 16.50
C LEU A 92 6.52 18.06 15.73
N SER A 93 6.30 18.59 14.53
CA SER A 93 7.29 19.30 13.72
C SER A 93 6.61 20.30 12.79
N ALA A 94 6.93 21.58 12.94
CA ALA A 94 6.36 22.64 12.10
C ALA A 94 6.89 22.59 10.65
N GLU A 95 8.06 21.99 10.44
CA GLU A 95 8.80 21.99 9.16
C GLU A 95 8.71 20.63 8.42
N TYR A 96 8.42 19.54 9.14
CA TYR A 96 8.31 18.20 8.58
C TYR A 96 6.86 17.72 8.56
N ILE A 97 6.26 17.62 7.36
CA ILE A 97 4.96 17.00 7.16
C ILE A 97 5.21 15.54 6.74
N PRO A 98 4.90 14.54 7.58
CA PRO A 98 5.07 13.14 7.20
C PRO A 98 4.13 12.80 6.04
N GLU A 99 4.67 12.12 5.03
CA GLU A 99 3.82 11.51 4.02
C GLU A 99 3.01 10.39 4.68
N LEU A 100 1.68 10.53 4.62
CA LEU A 100 0.74 9.50 5.00
C LEU A 100 0.81 8.41 3.94
N GLY A 101 1.79 7.51 4.09
CA GLY A 101 2.08 6.46 3.11
C GLY A 101 0.86 5.62 2.69
N TYR A 102 1.05 4.83 1.65
CA TYR A 102 0.08 4.08 0.86
C TYR A 102 -0.96 3.26 1.64
N PHE A 103 -0.65 2.77 2.85
CA PHE A 103 -1.60 2.01 3.65
C PHE A 103 -2.23 2.87 4.74
N ASP A 104 -3.57 2.88 4.77
CA ASP A 104 -4.35 3.53 5.82
C ASP A 104 -4.30 2.70 7.12
N PRO A 105 -3.69 3.23 8.20
CA PRO A 105 -3.59 2.50 9.47
C PRO A 105 -4.94 2.27 10.17
N PHE A 106 -5.96 3.10 9.90
CA PHE A 106 -7.29 2.93 10.48
C PHE A 106 -8.10 1.86 9.74
N ALA A 107 -7.82 1.68 8.46
CA ALA A 107 -8.45 0.62 7.68
C ALA A 107 -7.83 -0.76 7.99
N TRP A 108 -6.51 -0.86 7.92
CA TRP A 108 -5.79 -2.14 7.97
C TRP A 108 -5.78 -2.81 9.35
N GLN A 109 -6.07 -2.06 10.42
CA GLN A 109 -6.21 -2.64 11.76
C GLN A 109 -7.33 -3.68 11.83
N LEU A 110 -8.35 -3.57 10.96
CA LEU A 110 -9.44 -4.53 10.86
C LEU A 110 -8.92 -5.95 10.65
N LEU A 111 -8.06 -6.16 9.65
CA LEU A 111 -7.50 -7.48 9.34
C LEU A 111 -6.68 -8.02 10.50
N PHE A 112 -5.91 -7.15 11.16
CA PHE A 112 -5.02 -7.55 12.24
C PHE A 112 -5.82 -8.03 13.47
N PHE A 113 -6.80 -7.26 13.94
CA PHE A 113 -7.59 -7.63 15.11
C PHE A 113 -8.55 -8.78 14.83
N PHE A 114 -9.16 -8.87 13.64
CA PHE A 114 -9.95 -10.04 13.25
C PHE A 114 -9.09 -11.30 13.16
N GLY A 115 -7.91 -11.22 12.56
CA GLY A 115 -6.97 -12.34 12.51
C GLY A 115 -6.57 -12.82 13.91
N GLY A 116 -6.27 -11.87 14.81
CA GLY A 116 -5.97 -12.14 16.21
C GLY A 116 -7.15 -12.78 16.96
N ALA A 117 -8.37 -12.29 16.75
CA ALA A 117 -9.58 -12.85 17.35
C ALA A 117 -9.88 -14.27 16.85
N LEU A 118 -9.73 -14.54 15.54
CA LEU A 118 -9.86 -15.88 14.98
C LEU A 118 -8.81 -16.83 15.58
N GLY A 119 -7.57 -16.37 15.72
CA GLY A 119 -6.51 -17.13 16.40
C GLY A 119 -6.83 -17.43 17.87
N TYR A 120 -7.39 -16.45 18.59
CA TYR A 120 -7.83 -16.60 19.97
C TYR A 120 -8.97 -17.62 20.09
N CYS A 121 -10.05 -17.49 19.32
CA CYS A 121 -11.19 -18.42 19.33
C CYS A 121 -10.77 -19.83 18.92
N LYS A 122 -9.87 -19.97 17.93
CA LYS A 122 -9.31 -21.27 17.54
C LYS A 122 -8.58 -21.93 18.70
N ARG A 123 -7.80 -21.17 19.47
CA ARG A 123 -7.07 -21.67 20.65
C ARG A 123 -8.02 -22.09 21.78
N GLN A 124 -9.16 -21.43 21.93
CA GLN A 124 -10.19 -21.79 22.91
C GLN A 124 -11.07 -22.97 22.46
N GLY A 125 -10.95 -23.43 21.21
CA GLY A 125 -11.79 -24.50 20.67
C GLY A 125 -13.21 -24.05 20.30
N GLU A 126 -13.50 -22.75 20.33
CA GLU A 126 -14.83 -22.19 20.10
C GLU A 126 -15.16 -21.99 18.60
N LEU A 127 -14.18 -22.21 17.72
CA LEU A 127 -14.30 -21.84 16.31
C LEU A 127 -14.80 -23.00 15.45
N ALA A 128 -16.10 -22.97 15.12
CA ALA A 128 -16.72 -23.88 14.16
C ALA A 128 -16.55 -23.37 12.72
N TRP A 129 -15.51 -23.85 12.04
CA TRP A 129 -15.14 -23.37 10.70
C TRP A 129 -16.05 -23.83 9.56
N PHE A 130 -16.82 -24.91 9.71
CA PHE A 130 -17.45 -25.57 8.56
C PHE A 130 -18.97 -25.61 8.66
N HIS A 131 -19.64 -25.04 7.65
CA HIS A 131 -21.07 -25.16 7.43
C HIS A 131 -21.35 -25.28 5.93
N PRO A 132 -22.02 -26.35 5.45
CA PRO A 132 -22.16 -26.60 4.01
C PRO A 132 -22.91 -25.48 3.28
N LYS A 133 -23.93 -24.89 3.89
CA LYS A 133 -24.65 -23.73 3.34
C LYS A 133 -23.74 -22.51 3.16
N LEU A 134 -22.83 -22.29 4.10
CA LEU A 134 -21.88 -21.18 4.06
C LEU A 134 -20.82 -21.38 2.97
N VAL A 135 -20.40 -22.63 2.71
CA VAL A 135 -19.50 -22.94 1.57
C VAL A 135 -20.14 -22.53 0.24
N TRP A 136 -21.39 -22.94 0.00
CA TRP A 136 -22.11 -22.56 -1.22
C TRP A 136 -22.32 -21.05 -1.33
N LEU A 137 -22.65 -20.39 -0.22
CA LEU A 137 -22.77 -18.93 -0.19
C LEU A 137 -21.44 -18.25 -0.53
N CYS A 138 -20.34 -18.65 0.09
CA CYS A 138 -19.01 -18.11 -0.20
C CYS A 138 -18.58 -18.39 -1.64
N ALA A 139 -18.86 -19.57 -2.19
CA ALA A 139 -18.57 -19.90 -3.58
C ALA A 139 -19.38 -19.03 -4.55
N ALA A 140 -20.67 -18.80 -4.28
CA ALA A 140 -21.51 -17.91 -5.06
C ALA A 140 -21.00 -16.46 -5.01
N ILE A 141 -20.65 -15.96 -3.81
CA ILE A 141 -20.08 -14.61 -3.66
C ILE A 141 -18.75 -14.51 -4.41
N ALA A 142 -17.86 -15.50 -4.32
CA ALA A 142 -16.59 -15.52 -5.05
C ALA A 142 -16.82 -15.46 -6.57
N LEU A 143 -17.79 -16.21 -7.08
CA LEU A 143 -18.17 -16.19 -8.49
C LEU A 143 -18.68 -14.82 -8.93
N VAL A 144 -19.59 -14.21 -8.16
CA VAL A 144 -20.11 -12.86 -8.45
C VAL A 144 -18.98 -11.83 -8.45
N ILE A 145 -18.08 -11.86 -7.46
CA ILE A 145 -16.91 -10.98 -7.41
C ILE A 145 -16.03 -11.19 -8.64
N PHE A 146 -15.76 -12.45 -9.02
CA PHE A 146 -14.97 -12.78 -10.21
C PHE A 146 -15.62 -12.25 -11.49
N MET A 147 -16.92 -12.43 -11.67
CA MET A 147 -17.68 -11.88 -12.80
C MET A 147 -17.61 -10.35 -12.84
N ALA A 148 -17.70 -9.69 -11.68
CA ALA A 148 -17.58 -8.24 -11.57
C ALA A 148 -16.20 -7.75 -12.05
N TYR A 149 -15.11 -8.44 -11.65
CA TYR A 149 -13.76 -8.13 -12.11
C TYR A 149 -13.50 -8.42 -13.58
N ARG A 150 -14.26 -9.34 -14.18
CA ARG A 150 -14.14 -9.73 -15.59
C ARG A 150 -15.04 -8.92 -16.52
N ASP A 151 -15.69 -7.87 -16.02
CA ASP A 151 -16.59 -6.99 -16.76
C ASP A 151 -17.90 -7.66 -17.23
N LEU A 152 -18.25 -8.82 -16.67
CA LEU A 152 -19.46 -9.58 -17.03
C LEU A 152 -20.74 -9.00 -16.41
N LEU A 153 -20.63 -8.17 -15.37
CA LEU A 153 -21.77 -7.51 -14.73
C LEU A 153 -22.03 -6.09 -15.26
N THR A 154 -21.31 -5.68 -16.31
CA THR A 154 -21.52 -4.39 -16.98
C THR A 154 -22.95 -4.19 -17.50
N PRO A 155 -23.68 -5.20 -18.01
CA PRO A 155 -25.08 -5.02 -18.40
C PRO A 155 -26.02 -4.70 -17.24
N LEU A 156 -25.61 -4.98 -16.00
CA LEU A 156 -26.34 -4.65 -14.77
C LEU A 156 -25.96 -3.26 -14.21
N GLY A 157 -25.17 -2.48 -14.95
CA GLY A 157 -24.68 -1.17 -14.50
C GLY A 157 -23.45 -1.23 -13.58
N ILE A 158 -22.91 -2.42 -13.31
CA ILE A 158 -21.71 -2.58 -12.47
C ILE A 158 -20.47 -2.44 -13.36
N THR A 159 -19.83 -1.28 -13.32
CA THR A 159 -18.62 -1.02 -14.10
C THR A 159 -17.36 -1.47 -13.38
N LYS A 160 -16.30 -1.76 -14.14
CA LYS A 160 -14.98 -2.11 -13.60
C LYS A 160 -14.43 -1.10 -12.62
N GLN A 161 -14.62 0.19 -12.92
CA GLN A 161 -14.12 1.29 -12.11
C GLN A 161 -14.76 1.29 -10.73
N MET A 162 -16.07 1.05 -10.65
CA MET A 162 -16.79 0.92 -9.39
C MET A 162 -16.26 -0.27 -8.56
N VAL A 163 -16.02 -1.40 -9.21
CA VAL A 163 -15.46 -2.61 -8.58
C VAL A 163 -14.05 -2.33 -8.04
N TYR A 164 -13.20 -1.66 -8.81
CA TYR A 164 -11.86 -1.29 -8.35
C TYR A 164 -11.87 -0.27 -7.21
N ALA A 165 -12.75 0.73 -7.25
CA ALA A 165 -12.91 1.70 -6.18
C ALA A 165 -13.39 1.03 -4.88
N ALA A 166 -14.43 0.18 -4.96
CA ALA A 166 -14.93 -0.61 -3.83
C ALA A 166 -13.88 -1.59 -3.27
N SER A 167 -12.92 -1.98 -4.11
CA SER A 167 -11.75 -2.76 -3.76
C SER A 167 -10.49 -1.90 -3.74
N SER A 168 -10.52 -0.73 -3.12
CA SER A 168 -9.36 0.12 -2.83
C SER A 168 -8.38 -0.58 -1.87
N LYS A 169 -7.10 -0.75 -2.28
CA LYS A 169 -6.06 -1.44 -1.48
C LYS A 169 -5.55 -0.60 -0.31
N PRO A 170 -5.22 0.69 -0.51
CA PRO A 170 -4.85 1.60 0.57
C PRO A 170 -5.83 1.59 1.74
N GLU A 171 -7.12 1.76 1.43
CA GLU A 171 -8.19 1.99 2.39
C GLU A 171 -8.90 0.69 2.80
N LEU A 172 -8.39 -0.46 2.36
CA LEU A 172 -9.01 -1.77 2.58
C LEU A 172 -10.53 -1.73 2.29
N GLY A 173 -10.89 -1.37 1.05
CA GLY A 173 -12.28 -1.20 0.64
C GLY A 173 -13.16 -2.41 0.96
N TRP A 174 -14.45 -2.17 1.20
CA TRP A 174 -15.40 -3.18 1.68
C TRP A 174 -15.48 -4.42 0.80
N LEU A 175 -15.36 -4.26 -0.53
CA LEU A 175 -15.39 -5.39 -1.45
C LEU A 175 -14.11 -6.24 -1.33
N ARG A 176 -12.97 -5.61 -1.02
CA ARG A 176 -11.74 -6.35 -0.67
C ARG A 176 -11.89 -7.09 0.64
N VAL A 177 -12.47 -6.47 1.68
CA VAL A 177 -12.72 -7.17 2.96
C VAL A 177 -13.58 -8.40 2.72
N LEU A 178 -14.70 -8.25 2.00
CA LEU A 178 -15.58 -9.36 1.66
C LEU A 178 -14.85 -10.45 0.86
N SER A 179 -14.12 -10.07 -0.19
CA SER A 179 -13.34 -10.98 -1.03
C SER A 179 -12.32 -11.77 -0.19
N LEU A 180 -11.55 -11.08 0.67
CA LEU A 180 -10.58 -11.70 1.55
C LEU A 180 -11.26 -12.66 2.53
N SER A 181 -12.37 -12.26 3.17
CA SER A 181 -13.11 -13.12 4.09
C SER A 181 -13.63 -14.39 3.41
N VAL A 182 -14.15 -14.26 2.19
CA VAL A 182 -14.60 -15.39 1.36
C VAL A 182 -13.45 -16.34 1.05
N TRP A 183 -12.30 -15.81 0.59
CA TRP A 183 -11.13 -16.62 0.30
C TRP A 183 -10.56 -17.31 1.54
N ILE A 184 -10.47 -16.61 2.67
CA ILE A 184 -10.03 -17.20 3.95
C ILE A 184 -10.95 -18.38 4.32
N TYR A 185 -12.26 -18.20 4.19
CA TYR A 185 -13.22 -19.27 4.47
C TYR A 185 -13.05 -20.47 3.54
N LEU A 186 -13.05 -20.25 2.22
CA LEU A 186 -12.92 -21.32 1.23
C LEU A 186 -11.59 -22.07 1.35
N ILE A 187 -10.47 -21.36 1.57
CA ILE A 187 -9.16 -21.97 1.82
C ILE A 187 -9.19 -22.79 3.12
N SER A 188 -9.83 -22.29 4.18
CA SER A 188 -9.99 -23.04 5.44
C SER A 188 -10.78 -24.33 5.25
N VAL A 189 -11.79 -24.32 4.37
CA VAL A 189 -12.57 -25.52 4.00
C VAL A 189 -11.69 -26.51 3.24
N VAL A 190 -10.89 -26.06 2.27
CA VAL A 190 -9.93 -26.92 1.55
C VAL A 190 -8.93 -27.55 2.52
N ILE A 191 -8.32 -26.77 3.41
CA ILE A 191 -7.38 -27.27 4.43
C ILE A 191 -8.05 -28.28 5.36
N ARG A 192 -9.33 -28.10 5.70
CA ARG A 192 -10.07 -29.05 6.54
C ARG A 192 -10.20 -30.42 5.89
N PHE A 193 -10.53 -30.48 4.59
CA PHE A 193 -10.73 -31.74 3.88
C PHE A 193 -9.42 -32.34 3.34
N PHE A 194 -8.46 -31.48 2.98
CA PHE A 194 -7.17 -31.85 2.44
C PHE A 194 -6.06 -31.07 3.19
N PRO A 195 -5.68 -31.50 4.40
CA PRO A 195 -4.72 -30.79 5.24
C PRO A 195 -3.35 -30.55 4.59
N THR A 196 -2.97 -31.40 3.64
CA THR A 196 -1.71 -31.33 2.90
C THR A 196 -1.82 -30.66 1.54
N ALA A 197 -3.02 -30.25 1.09
CA ALA A 197 -3.21 -29.69 -0.27
C ALA A 197 -2.39 -28.43 -0.56
N LEU A 198 -2.03 -27.68 0.48
CA LEU A 198 -1.23 -26.45 0.38
C LEU A 198 0.22 -26.65 0.84
N VAL A 199 0.60 -27.88 1.21
CA VAL A 199 1.96 -28.19 1.63
C VAL A 199 2.81 -28.44 0.39
N TYR A 200 3.64 -27.47 0.05
CA TYR A 200 4.66 -27.60 -0.99
C TYR A 200 6.04 -27.34 -0.37
N GLU A 201 6.91 -28.35 -0.40
CA GLU A 201 8.16 -28.34 0.36
C GLU A 201 9.11 -27.20 -0.01
N PRO A 202 9.32 -26.84 -1.30
CA PRO A 202 10.18 -25.73 -1.66
C PRO A 202 9.69 -24.37 -1.14
N LEU A 203 8.38 -24.12 -1.18
CA LEU A 203 7.80 -22.89 -0.61
C LEU A 203 7.81 -22.93 0.92
N SER A 204 7.59 -24.10 1.52
CA SER A 204 7.70 -24.29 2.97
C SER A 204 9.13 -24.03 3.46
N TYR A 205 10.13 -24.40 2.66
CA TYR A 205 11.54 -24.12 2.95
C TYR A 205 11.82 -22.62 3.00
N LEU A 206 11.38 -21.85 2.00
CA LEU A 206 11.49 -20.39 2.02
C LEU A 206 10.74 -19.78 3.21
N GLY A 207 9.53 -20.26 3.50
CA GLY A 207 8.70 -19.78 4.61
C GLY A 207 9.33 -19.96 5.99
N ARG A 208 10.11 -21.04 6.21
CA ARG A 208 10.87 -21.25 7.46
C ARG A 208 11.99 -20.21 7.67
N HIS A 209 12.42 -19.55 6.61
CA HIS A 209 13.45 -18.51 6.60
C HIS A 209 12.89 -17.15 6.14
N SER A 210 11.61 -16.90 6.43
CA SER A 210 10.84 -15.77 5.89
C SER A 210 11.51 -14.41 6.11
N LEU A 211 12.12 -14.17 7.28
CA LEU A 211 12.78 -12.89 7.57
C LEU A 211 13.98 -12.67 6.64
N GLN A 212 14.84 -13.67 6.47
CA GLN A 212 16.02 -13.58 5.61
C GLN A 212 15.62 -13.43 4.13
N VAL A 213 14.63 -14.20 3.71
CA VAL A 213 14.08 -14.14 2.35
C VAL A 213 13.46 -12.77 2.07
N PHE A 214 12.69 -12.22 3.01
CA PHE A 214 12.09 -10.89 2.91
C PHE A 214 13.15 -9.78 2.86
N THR A 215 14.18 -9.84 3.69
CA THR A 215 15.28 -8.86 3.66
C THR A 215 16.01 -8.88 2.32
N TRP A 216 16.33 -10.08 1.80
CA TRP A 216 16.95 -10.22 0.49
C TRP A 216 16.07 -9.69 -0.64
N GLN A 217 14.78 -10.04 -0.63
CA GLN A 217 13.80 -9.52 -1.59
C GLN A 217 13.74 -7.99 -1.56
N THR A 218 13.74 -7.39 -0.36
CA THR A 218 13.70 -5.94 -0.19
C THR A 218 14.90 -5.28 -0.86
N VAL A 219 16.11 -5.80 -0.61
CA VAL A 219 17.34 -5.31 -1.25
C VAL A 219 17.24 -5.43 -2.77
N LEU A 220 16.78 -6.58 -3.28
CA LEU A 220 16.58 -6.77 -4.72
C LEU A 220 15.62 -5.75 -5.31
N ILE A 221 14.50 -5.48 -4.64
CA ILE A 221 13.51 -4.50 -5.11
C ILE A 221 14.14 -3.12 -5.20
N PHE A 222 14.85 -2.66 -4.18
CA PHE A 222 15.49 -1.34 -4.23
C PHE A 222 16.52 -1.21 -5.36
N ILE A 223 17.25 -2.28 -5.66
CA ILE A 223 18.25 -2.29 -6.75
C ILE A 223 17.58 -2.39 -8.13
N THR A 224 16.58 -3.25 -8.27
CA THR A 224 16.08 -3.67 -9.59
C THR A 224 14.79 -2.98 -10.01
N ALA A 225 13.96 -2.49 -9.08
CA ALA A 225 12.65 -1.92 -9.41
C ALA A 225 12.69 -0.79 -10.44
N PRO A 226 13.61 0.19 -10.39
CA PRO A 226 13.64 1.27 -11.37
C PRO A 226 13.86 0.75 -12.79
N TRP A 227 14.74 -0.23 -12.95
CA TRP A 227 15.02 -0.88 -14.23
C TRP A 227 13.90 -1.85 -14.65
N LEU A 228 13.27 -2.53 -13.69
CA LEU A 228 12.19 -3.46 -13.98
C LEU A 228 10.92 -2.73 -14.45
N LEU A 229 10.70 -1.50 -13.98
CA LEU A 229 9.61 -0.63 -14.43
C LEU A 229 9.78 -0.19 -15.88
N THR A 230 11.00 0.11 -16.33
CA THR A 230 11.25 0.51 -17.74
C THR A 230 11.17 -0.65 -18.72
N THR A 231 11.32 -1.88 -18.23
CA THR A 231 11.28 -3.11 -19.03
C THR A 231 9.93 -3.84 -18.95
N ARG A 232 8.89 -3.22 -18.38
CA ARG A 232 7.59 -3.86 -18.10
C ARG A 232 6.93 -4.51 -19.31
N ASP A 233 7.01 -3.86 -20.47
CA ASP A 233 6.37 -4.34 -21.70
C ASP A 233 7.27 -5.28 -22.52
N SER A 234 8.49 -5.55 -22.04
CA SER A 234 9.43 -6.45 -22.69
C SER A 234 9.04 -7.91 -22.48
N VAL A 235 9.23 -8.74 -23.51
CA VAL A 235 9.03 -10.20 -23.45
C VAL A 235 9.89 -10.86 -22.36
N TRP A 236 11.06 -10.26 -22.05
CA TRP A 236 11.98 -10.77 -21.03
C TRP A 236 11.56 -10.45 -19.60
N HIS A 237 10.62 -9.52 -19.39
CA HIS A 237 10.24 -9.03 -18.06
C HIS A 237 9.87 -10.17 -17.10
N THR A 238 9.00 -11.08 -17.56
CA THR A 238 8.57 -12.22 -16.74
C THR A 238 9.72 -13.18 -16.46
N ALA A 239 10.58 -13.47 -17.43
CA ALA A 239 11.73 -14.35 -17.25
C ALA A 239 12.73 -13.79 -16.22
N ILE A 240 12.98 -12.47 -16.28
CA ILE A 240 13.81 -11.75 -15.31
C ILE A 240 13.21 -11.84 -13.90
N ILE A 241 11.90 -11.60 -13.75
CA ILE A 241 11.23 -11.73 -12.44
C ILE A 241 11.38 -13.14 -11.89
N LEU A 242 11.15 -14.17 -12.73
CA LEU A 242 11.31 -15.56 -12.31
C LEU A 242 12.74 -15.85 -11.87
N LEU A 243 13.74 -15.35 -12.61
CA LEU A 243 15.15 -15.46 -12.23
C LEU A 243 15.44 -14.76 -10.89
N LEU A 244 14.93 -13.56 -10.67
CA LEU A 244 15.08 -12.87 -9.39
C LEU A 244 14.41 -13.65 -8.25
N CYS A 245 13.23 -14.22 -8.49
CA CYS A 245 12.52 -15.08 -7.53
C CYS A 245 13.33 -16.33 -7.18
N THR A 246 14.06 -16.96 -8.12
CA THR A 246 14.89 -18.13 -7.78
C THR A 246 16.06 -17.77 -6.87
N THR A 247 16.53 -16.52 -6.89
CA THR A 247 17.59 -16.08 -5.94
C THR A 247 17.11 -16.05 -4.48
N LEU A 248 15.80 -16.05 -4.22
CA LEU A 248 15.24 -16.08 -2.86
C LEU A 248 15.64 -17.34 -2.08
N TRP A 249 16.04 -18.42 -2.76
CA TRP A 249 16.55 -19.63 -2.12
C TRP A 249 17.97 -19.47 -1.55
N ILE A 250 18.77 -18.53 -2.07
CA ILE A 250 20.13 -18.25 -1.60
C ILE A 250 20.16 -17.87 -0.11
N PRO A 251 19.42 -16.84 0.36
CA PRO A 251 19.43 -16.48 1.79
C PRO A 251 18.88 -17.58 2.69
N ALA A 252 17.89 -18.35 2.23
CA ALA A 252 17.35 -19.49 2.98
C ALA A 252 18.41 -20.60 3.15
N TRP A 253 19.13 -20.91 2.07
CA TRP A 253 20.23 -21.87 2.07
C TRP A 253 21.39 -21.43 2.96
N LEU A 254 21.85 -20.19 2.82
CA LEU A 254 22.90 -19.61 3.67
C LEU A 254 22.52 -19.66 5.16
N GLN A 255 21.27 -19.37 5.50
CA GLN A 255 20.79 -19.42 6.88
C GLN A 255 20.76 -20.85 7.44
N THR A 256 20.47 -21.84 6.59
CA THR A 256 20.52 -23.25 6.98
C THR A 256 21.96 -23.66 7.31
N GLN A 257 22.91 -23.34 6.42
CA GLN A 257 24.33 -23.62 6.61
C GLN A 257 24.92 -22.93 7.85
N ARG A 258 24.51 -21.68 8.14
CA ARG A 258 24.94 -20.95 9.35
C ARG A 258 24.45 -21.58 10.66
N LYS A 259 23.29 -22.23 10.67
CA LYS A 259 22.80 -22.95 11.85
C LYS A 259 23.60 -24.22 12.10
N GLU A 260 24.09 -24.86 11.04
CA GLU A 260 24.94 -26.05 11.13
C GLU A 260 26.40 -25.70 11.49
N LYS A 261 26.86 -24.49 11.16
CA LYS A 261 28.21 -23.99 11.49
C LYS A 261 28.11 -22.59 12.11
N PRO A 262 27.93 -22.47 13.44
CA PRO A 262 27.84 -21.17 14.08
C PRO A 262 29.17 -20.43 13.94
N ILE A 263 29.17 -19.36 13.15
CA ILE A 263 30.27 -18.41 13.11
C ILE A 263 30.06 -17.46 14.27
N ASN A 264 30.95 -17.53 15.28
CA ASN A 264 30.95 -16.60 16.41
C ASN A 264 31.48 -15.23 15.98
N LEU A 265 30.67 -14.46 15.27
CA LEU A 265 30.90 -13.03 15.09
C LEU A 265 30.51 -12.34 16.40
N SER A 266 31.48 -11.72 17.08
CA SER A 266 31.18 -10.97 18.30
C SER A 266 30.22 -9.82 17.97
N SER A 267 29.26 -9.58 18.86
CA SER A 267 28.32 -8.44 18.75
C SER A 267 29.06 -7.11 18.57
N ALA A 268 30.28 -7.00 19.11
CA ALA A 268 31.18 -5.87 18.95
C ALA A 268 31.63 -5.66 17.48
N VAL A 269 31.93 -6.72 16.73
CA VAL A 269 32.35 -6.60 15.31
C VAL A 269 31.17 -6.14 14.44
N VAL A 270 29.97 -6.66 14.70
CA VAL A 270 28.75 -6.24 13.98
C VAL A 270 28.40 -4.79 14.31
N ALA A 271 28.51 -4.39 15.58
CA ALA A 271 28.28 -3.00 16.01
C ALA A 271 29.32 -2.05 15.39
N CYS A 272 30.59 -2.45 15.36
CA CYS A 272 31.67 -1.64 14.78
C CYS A 272 31.52 -1.48 13.27
N LEU A 273 31.19 -2.55 12.54
CA LEU A 273 30.88 -2.48 11.09
C LEU A 273 29.65 -1.61 10.80
N SER A 274 28.60 -1.69 11.63
CA SER A 274 27.41 -0.84 11.48
C SER A 274 27.73 0.62 11.75
N LEU A 275 28.56 0.91 12.76
CA LEU A 275 28.96 2.27 13.11
C LEU A 275 29.91 2.87 12.06
N VAL A 276 30.79 2.07 11.47
CA VAL A 276 31.62 2.46 10.33
C VAL A 276 30.74 2.75 9.10
N LEU A 277 29.76 1.90 8.80
CA LEU A 277 28.81 2.14 7.70
C LEU A 277 28.07 3.48 7.88
N VAL A 278 27.57 3.75 9.09
CA VAL A 278 26.87 5.01 9.44
C VAL A 278 27.81 6.23 9.35
N MET A 279 29.07 6.10 9.79
CA MET A 279 30.06 7.17 9.71
C MET A 279 30.49 7.46 8.27
N THR A 280 30.55 6.43 7.41
CA THR A 280 30.84 6.58 5.97
C THR A 280 29.69 7.18 5.17
N THR A 281 28.46 7.15 5.68
CA THR A 281 27.29 7.83 5.07
C THR A 281 27.20 9.33 5.38
N ASN A 282 28.28 9.99 5.79
CA ASN A 282 28.33 11.46 5.75
C ASN A 282 28.26 11.91 4.28
N PHE A 283 27.03 12.19 3.83
CA PHE A 283 26.68 12.62 2.50
C PHE A 283 27.48 13.87 2.11
N THR A 284 28.34 13.76 1.11
CA THR A 284 28.82 14.92 0.36
C THR A 284 27.59 15.57 -0.28
N SER A 285 27.27 16.78 0.14
CA SER A 285 26.17 17.58 -0.38
C SER A 285 26.37 17.83 -1.87
N PHE A 286 25.58 17.15 -2.71
CA PHE A 286 25.49 17.51 -4.12
C PHE A 286 24.82 18.88 -4.24
N PRO A 287 25.41 19.86 -4.95
CA PRO A 287 24.78 21.15 -5.18
C PRO A 287 23.45 20.96 -5.91
N GLN A 288 22.38 21.52 -5.36
CA GLN A 288 21.05 21.49 -5.98
C GLN A 288 21.01 22.46 -7.17
N PRO A 289 20.35 22.10 -8.29
CA PRO A 289 19.95 23.11 -9.27
C PRO A 289 18.88 24.03 -8.64
N PRO A 290 18.82 25.32 -9.04
CA PRO A 290 17.92 26.29 -8.44
C PRO A 290 16.45 25.87 -8.59
N LYS A 291 15.69 25.92 -7.49
CA LYS A 291 14.25 25.70 -7.48
C LYS A 291 13.56 26.81 -8.30
N SER A 292 12.81 26.44 -9.33
CA SER A 292 11.83 27.33 -9.95
C SER A 292 10.57 27.32 -9.10
N ASP A 293 10.25 28.46 -8.49
CA ASP A 293 8.97 28.70 -7.83
C ASP A 293 7.86 28.75 -8.88
N ILE A 294 7.30 27.58 -9.22
CA ILE A 294 6.00 27.51 -9.89
C ILE A 294 5.02 26.94 -8.87
N VAL A 295 4.28 27.87 -8.26
CA VAL A 295 3.08 27.58 -7.49
C VAL A 295 2.07 26.94 -8.45
N ALA A 296 1.86 25.63 -8.32
CA ALA A 296 0.81 24.93 -9.04
C ALA A 296 -0.55 25.32 -8.46
N SER A 297 -1.26 26.18 -9.18
CA SER A 297 -2.69 26.44 -8.98
C SER A 297 -3.47 25.16 -9.29
N SER A 298 -4.36 24.80 -8.37
CA SER A 298 -5.26 23.65 -8.39
C SER A 298 -6.20 23.62 -9.60
N ASP A 299 -6.46 22.40 -10.07
CA ASP A 299 -7.58 21.87 -10.85
C ASP A 299 -8.68 22.85 -11.27
N GLU A 300 -8.75 23.14 -12.57
CA GLU A 300 -9.99 23.54 -13.24
C GLU A 300 -10.69 22.30 -13.81
N VAL A 301 -11.92 22.11 -13.36
CA VAL A 301 -12.89 21.15 -13.86
C VAL A 301 -13.29 21.56 -15.27
N VAL A 302 -12.85 20.81 -16.28
CA VAL A 302 -13.33 20.99 -17.66
C VAL A 302 -14.73 20.39 -17.76
N THR A 303 -15.76 21.22 -17.55
CA THR A 303 -17.10 20.99 -18.10
C THR A 303 -17.13 21.56 -19.51
N ASP A 304 -17.21 20.69 -20.53
CA ASP A 304 -17.49 21.12 -21.90
C ASP A 304 -18.86 21.80 -21.97
N ALA A 305 -18.87 23.09 -22.28
CA ALA A 305 -20.07 23.83 -22.65
C ALA A 305 -19.87 24.44 -24.05
N LEU A 306 -20.87 24.22 -24.91
CA LEU A 306 -20.97 24.63 -26.31
C LEU A 306 -20.69 26.14 -26.52
N PRO A 307 -20.15 26.55 -27.70
CA PRO A 307 -19.77 27.94 -27.92
C PRO A 307 -21.02 28.79 -28.22
N SER A 308 -21.29 29.77 -27.36
CA SER A 308 -22.23 30.86 -27.66
C SER A 308 -21.50 32.20 -27.58
N SER A 309 -21.25 32.75 -28.77
CA SER A 309 -21.14 34.17 -29.13
C SER A 309 -20.84 35.18 -28.00
N GLU A 310 -19.59 35.63 -27.90
CA GLU A 310 -19.27 36.93 -27.30
C GLU A 310 -19.25 38.01 -28.39
N ILE A 311 -20.22 38.92 -28.28
CA ILE A 311 -20.28 40.20 -28.99
C ILE A 311 -19.46 41.19 -28.15
N SER A 312 -18.37 41.71 -28.71
CA SER A 312 -17.61 42.81 -28.14
C SER A 312 -18.35 44.13 -28.39
N ASN A 313 -18.71 44.83 -27.32
CA ASN A 313 -19.11 46.23 -27.36
C ASN A 313 -18.03 47.05 -26.65
N HIS A 314 -17.21 47.76 -27.42
CA HIS A 314 -16.79 49.14 -27.15
C HIS A 314 -15.69 49.55 -28.14
N GLU A 315 -16.07 50.24 -29.22
CA GLU A 315 -15.29 51.37 -29.72
C GLU A 315 -16.23 52.32 -30.47
N LEU A 316 -16.12 53.60 -30.13
CA LEU A 316 -16.95 54.70 -30.60
C LEU A 316 -16.11 55.53 -31.57
N LEU A 317 -16.78 56.11 -32.60
CA LEU A 317 -16.35 57.17 -33.53
C LEU A 317 -15.84 56.72 -34.92
N SER A 318 -16.72 56.76 -35.94
CA SER A 318 -16.76 57.86 -36.94
C SER A 318 -17.68 57.54 -38.14
N GLU A 319 -18.73 58.37 -38.28
CA GLU A 319 -19.52 58.82 -39.45
C GLU A 319 -19.98 57.91 -40.63
N PRO A 320 -21.10 58.29 -41.30
CA PRO A 320 -21.95 57.38 -42.08
C PRO A 320 -21.89 57.62 -43.60
N MET A 321 -22.19 56.59 -44.40
CA MET A 321 -22.82 56.66 -45.75
C MET A 321 -22.91 55.23 -46.31
N ASN A 322 -24.08 54.61 -46.38
CA ASN A 322 -25.11 54.65 -47.44
C ASN A 322 -24.98 53.49 -48.45
N SER A 323 -26.15 52.98 -48.84
CA SER A 323 -26.52 52.12 -49.98
C SER A 323 -26.10 50.63 -50.02
N ASP A 324 -27.14 49.81 -49.87
CA ASP A 324 -27.63 48.82 -50.84
C ASP A 324 -27.09 47.37 -50.91
N GLU A 325 -28.10 46.50 -50.94
CA GLU A 325 -28.21 45.21 -51.64
C GLU A 325 -27.66 43.91 -51.02
N THR A 326 -28.63 43.11 -50.56
CA THR A 326 -28.66 41.64 -50.44
C THR A 326 -28.62 40.93 -51.83
N PRO A 327 -28.65 39.59 -51.93
CA PRO A 327 -27.57 38.61 -51.71
C PRO A 327 -27.46 37.60 -52.89
N VAL A 328 -26.35 36.89 -53.14
CA VAL A 328 -26.39 35.62 -53.90
C VAL A 328 -25.28 34.64 -53.50
N ASN A 329 -25.73 33.45 -53.07
CA ASN A 329 -25.13 32.10 -52.99
C ASN A 329 -23.96 31.80 -52.05
#